data_AF-A0A366GM86-F1
#
_entry.id   AF-A0A366GM86-F1
#
_cell.length_a   1.000
_cell.length_b   1.000
_cell.length_c   1.000
_cell.angle_alpha   90.00
_cell.angle_beta   90.00
_cell.angle_gamma   90.00
#
_symmetry.space_group_name_H-M   'P 1'
#
loop_
_entity.id
_entity.type
_entity.pdbx_description
1 polymer ?
#
loop_
_entity_poly.entity_id
_entity_poly.type
_entity_poly.pdbx_seq_one_letter_code
_entity_poly.pdbx_strand_id
1 'polypeptide(L)' 'MEPMVSLAYLESLADSTTPVKKPQRYSYPAWYPAAYRIGFDPGKGEYTIALLELQRYD' A
#
# COMPACT_ATOMS: atom_id res chain seq x y z
N MET A 1 16.40 4.26 -15.63
CA MET A 1 15.37 5.26 -15.30
C MET A 1 14.52 4.66 -14.19
N GLU A 2 14.34 5.38 -13.09
CA GLU A 2 13.32 5.03 -12.10
C GLU A 2 11.98 5.59 -12.61
N PRO A 3 10.88 4.81 -12.58
CA PRO A 3 9.60 5.28 -13.06
C PRO A 3 9.06 6.36 -12.11
N MET A 4 9.01 7.60 -12.59
CA MET A 4 8.27 8.67 -11.92
C MET A 4 6.77 8.49 -12.21
N VAL A 5 5.98 8.33 -11.15
CA VAL A 5 4.51 8.31 -11.25
C VAL A 5 4.02 9.75 -11.31
N SER A 6 3.14 10.07 -12.27
CA SER A 6 2.59 11.42 -12.40
C SER A 6 1.54 11.71 -11.31
N LEU A 7 1.42 12.97 -10.92
CA LEU A 7 0.34 13.41 -10.01
C LEU A 7 -1.04 13.05 -10.56
N ALA A 8 -1.27 13.29 -11.86
CA ALA A 8 -2.52 12.94 -12.52
C ALA A 8 -2.85 11.43 -12.43
N TYR A 9 -1.83 10.56 -12.45
CA TYR A 9 -2.04 9.12 -12.21
C TYR A 9 -2.47 8.85 -10.77
N LEU A 10 -1.82 9.47 -9.79
CA LEU A 10 -2.18 9.31 -8.37
C LEU A 10 -3.60 9.81 -8.07
N GLU A 11 -4.00 10.95 -8.63
CA GLU A 11 -5.35 11.50 -8.49
C GLU A 11 -6.41 10.66 -9.22
N SER A 12 -6.01 9.93 -10.28
CA SER A 12 -6.89 9.00 -10.99
C SER A 12 -7.05 7.66 -10.28
N LEU A 13 -6.25 7.35 -9.26
CA LEU A 13 -6.33 6.09 -8.54
C LEU A 13 -7.62 6.05 -7.72
N ALA A 14 -8.58 5.28 -8.24
CA ALA A 14 -9.63 4.72 -7.42
C ALA A 14 -9.00 3.93 -6.27
N ASP A 15 -9.72 3.85 -5.16
CA ASP A 15 -9.26 3.19 -3.95
C ASP A 15 -8.84 1.74 -4.24
N SER A 16 -7.53 1.51 -4.26
CA SER A 16 -6.92 0.30 -4.81
C SER A 16 -6.20 -0.45 -3.72
N THR A 17 -6.51 -1.73 -3.60
CA THR A 17 -5.86 -2.64 -2.65
C THR A 17 -4.91 -3.55 -3.41
N THR A 18 -3.63 -3.49 -3.08
CA THR A 18 -2.57 -4.30 -3.69
C THR A 18 -2.01 -5.30 -2.67
N PRO A 19 -1.98 -6.61 -2.98
CA PRO A 19 -1.39 -7.60 -2.10
C PRO A 19 0.13 -7.43 -2.00
N VAL A 20 0.67 -7.66 -0.81
CA VAL A 20 2.11 -7.66 -0.56
C VAL A 20 2.65 -9.05 -0.81
N LYS A 21 3.67 -9.16 -1.67
CA LYS A 21 4.41 -10.41 -1.83
C LYS A 21 5.13 -10.72 -0.51
N LYS A 22 4.70 -11.81 0.14
CA LYS A 22 5.32 -12.29 1.37
C LYS A 22 6.58 -13.11 1.01
N PRO A 23 7.73 -12.86 1.65
CA PRO A 23 8.88 -13.74 1.54
C PRO A 23 8.56 -15.10 2.19
N GLN A 24 9.34 -16.12 1.83
CA GLN A 24 9.20 -17.45 2.44
C GLN A 24 9.50 -17.44 3.95
N ARG A 25 10.37 -16.53 4.41
CA ARG A 25 10.70 -16.31 5.81
C ARG A 25 11.10 -14.86 6.04
N TYR A 26 10.59 -14.24 7.09
CA TYR A 26 11.03 -12.93 7.55
C TYR A 26 12.26 -13.08 8.44
N SER A 27 13.20 -12.14 8.32
CA SER A 27 14.44 -12.16 9.11
C SER A 27 14.24 -11.76 10.57
N TYR A 28 13.17 -11.02 10.87
CA TYR A 28 12.91 -10.46 12.19
C TYR A 28 11.48 -10.73 12.64
N PRO A 29 11.26 -10.95 13.94
CA PRO A 29 9.93 -11.03 14.52
C PRO A 29 9.26 -9.65 14.52
N ALA A 30 8.16 -9.50 13.78
CA ALA A 30 7.42 -8.23 13.69
C ALA A 30 6.00 -8.45 13.13
N TRP A 31 5.23 -7.35 13.07
CA TRP A 31 3.96 -7.31 12.35
C TRP A 31 4.19 -6.88 10.90
N TYR A 32 3.77 -7.71 9.96
CA TYR A 32 3.91 -7.47 8.53
C TYR A 32 2.54 -7.39 7.86
N PRO A 33 2.28 -6.39 7.00
CA PRO A 33 1.02 -6.28 6.28
C PRO A 33 0.94 -7.34 5.16
N ALA A 34 -0.26 -7.85 4.91
CA ALA A 34 -0.51 -8.69 3.74
C ALA A 34 -1.02 -7.89 2.53
N ALA A 35 -1.50 -6.66 2.74
CA ALA A 35 -1.96 -5.78 1.68
C ALA A 35 -1.71 -4.30 2.01
N TYR A 36 -1.53 -3.48 0.98
CA TYR A 36 -1.60 -2.02 1.07
C TYR A 36 -2.84 -1.52 0.34
N ARG A 37 -3.46 -0.47 0.88
CA ARG A 37 -4.52 0.27 0.19
C ARG A 37 -4.03 1.69 -0.08
N ILE A 38 -4.22 2.15 -1.31
CA ILE A 38 -3.90 3.50 -1.76
C ILE A 38 -5.10 4.02 -2.52
N GLY A 39 -5.58 5.21 -2.15
CA GLY A 39 -6.66 5.88 -2.85
C GLY A 39 -6.56 7.39 -2.71
N PHE A 40 -7.11 8.10 -3.69
CA PHE A 40 -7.31 9.53 -3.60
C PHE A 40 -8.78 9.83 -3.29
N ASP A 41 -9.02 10.67 -2.28
CA ASP A 41 -10.35 11.20 -1.94
C ASP A 41 -10.51 12.58 -2.59
N PRO A 42 -11.23 12.69 -3.72
CA PRO A 42 -11.41 13.97 -4.41
C PRO A 42 -12.31 14.94 -3.64
N GLY A 43 -13.12 14.45 -2.69
CA GLY A 43 -13.95 15.30 -1.83
C GLY A 43 -13.16 16.05 -0.77
N LYS A 44 -11.97 15.54 -0.41
CA LYS A 44 -11.06 16.14 0.57
C LYS A 44 -9.75 16.62 -0.03
N GLY A 45 -9.40 16.17 -1.23
CA GLY A 45 -8.10 16.42 -1.84
C GLY A 45 -6.98 15.68 -1.11
N GLU A 46 -7.28 14.53 -0.49
CA GLU A 46 -6.34 13.81 0.38
C GLU A 46 -6.03 12.41 -0.17
N TYR A 47 -4.80 11.95 0.08
CA TYR A 47 -4.39 10.58 -0.19
C TYR A 47 -4.56 9.72 1.05
N THR A 48 -5.23 8.58 0.90
CA THR A 48 -5.34 7.58 1.95
C THR A 48 -4.37 6.44 1.67
N ILE A 49 -3.49 6.17 2.63
CA ILE A 49 -2.56 5.03 2.60
C ILE A 49 -2.81 4.19 3.85
N ALA A 50 -3.14 2.91 3.68
CA ALA A 50 -3.41 2.01 4.80
C ALA A 50 -2.65 0.68 4.68
N LEU A 51 -2.18 0.19 5.83
CA LEU A 51 -1.69 -1.18 6.01
C LEU A 51 -2.87 -2.07 6.36
N LEU A 52 -3.08 -3.13 5.59
CA LEU A 52 -4.16 -4.07 5.81
C LEU A 52 -3.62 -5.45 6.20
N GLU A 53 -4.45 -6.18 6.95
CA GLU A 53 -4.22 -7.59 7.28
C GLU A 53 -2.83 -7.82 7.94
N LEU A 54 -2.53 -7.03 8.98
CA LEU A 54 -1.29 -7.17 9.73
C LEU A 54 -1.23 -8.57 10.37
N GLN A 55 -0.17 -9.30 10.03
CA GLN A 55 0.11 -10.63 10.56
C GLN A 55 1.40 -10.59 11.35
N ARG A 56 1.38 -11.21 12.52
CA ARG A 56 2.58 -11.36 13.34
C ARG A 56 3.39 -12.56 12.84
N TYR A 57 4.68 -12.34 12.65
CA TYR A 57 5.67 -13.37 12.39
C TYR A 57 6.70 -13.31 13.52
N ASP A 58 7.06 -14.46 14.07
CA ASP A 58 8.05 -14.61 15.14
C ASP A 58 9.30 -15.37 14.64
#